data_AF-A0A8C5D1A2-F1
#
_entry.id   AF-A0A8C5D1A2-F1
#
_cell.length_a   1.000
_cell.length_b   1.000
_cell.length_c   1.000
_cell.angle_alpha   90.00
_cell.angle_beta   90.00
_cell.angle_gamma   90.00
#
_symmetry.space_group_name_H-M   'P 1'
#
loop_
_entity.id
_entity.type
_entity.pdbx_description
1 polymer ?
#
loop_
_entity_poly.entity_id
_entity_poly.type
_entity_poly.pdbx_seq_one_letter_code
_entity_poly.pdbx_strand_id
1 'polypeptide(L)'
;MLLTNLIRGHLLPSACVWITTRPAAANKIPAHCVDMVTEVRGFTDQQKEDYFRKRFKDEKLASTIITHVKKSRSLHIMCHIPVFCWITVTVLEDIFKTSQIGEETPKTVTQMYSHFLRVQSIQGDRKYHGRAETDPDWSSESREIIVSLGKLAFNQLESGNLIFYEADLVECDIDIRAASVYSGVFTQIFKEECGLYQDKVFCFVHLSLQEFLAALYVFWSFIHNGVNLLSEEPPTSSEDELLLYQSAVDKALQSENGHLDLFLRFLLGLSLETNQILLRGLLGQTISSSQTNKGTVSYIKHKLDGNLSPERSINLFHCPNELNDRSLVNEIQQSLTSGSLFETHVSPAQWSALVFILLTSEEELDMFDLKKYQASEKGLLMLLPVIKASKRSLLNGCHLSERCCEALASVLSSNSSSLRELDLSTNDLQDSGVKLLSAGLGSPHCTLETLRLNGCHLSERCCEALASVLSSNSCSLKELDVSSNDLQDSGVKLLSAGLGSPHCTLETLSLSGCLVTQEGCASLASALSSNPSHLRKLDLSYNHPGDSGAALLSAGLEDPRWRLDTLSVEHGGVWRLKPAPQKYACDLTLDPNTAHRRLSLSEDNRKVTWVERTSRIRITQTDLTPCSRCWVERL
;
A
#
# COMPACT_ATOMS: atom_id res chain seq x y z
N MET A 1 -45.83 6.59 -7.23
CA MET A 1 -46.83 5.89 -6.38
C MET A 1 -46.93 4.39 -6.65
N LEU A 2 -46.87 3.91 -7.90
CA LEU A 2 -47.02 2.49 -8.23
C LEU A 2 -45.92 1.60 -7.62
N LEU A 3 -44.65 1.92 -7.88
CA LEU A 3 -43.49 1.16 -7.35
C LEU A 3 -43.45 1.13 -5.82
N THR A 4 -43.77 2.23 -5.16
CA THR A 4 -43.81 2.30 -3.69
C THR A 4 -44.86 1.34 -3.12
N ASN A 5 -46.03 1.22 -3.75
CA ASN A 5 -47.07 0.28 -3.30
C ASN A 5 -46.72 -1.17 -3.64
N LEU A 6 -46.01 -1.41 -4.75
CA LEU A 6 -45.48 -2.74 -5.08
C LEU A 6 -44.44 -3.19 -4.04
N ILE A 7 -43.46 -2.32 -3.74
CA ILE A 7 -42.39 -2.58 -2.75
C ILE A 7 -42.97 -2.77 -1.34
N ARG A 8 -44.02 -2.02 -0.97
CA ARG A 8 -44.71 -2.18 0.32
C ARG A 8 -45.67 -3.38 0.38
N GLY A 9 -45.84 -4.11 -0.73
CA GLY A 9 -46.78 -5.23 -0.81
C GLY A 9 -48.27 -4.84 -0.81
N HIS A 10 -48.61 -3.55 -0.98
CA HIS A 10 -50.00 -3.11 -1.18
C HIS A 10 -50.54 -3.49 -2.55
N LEU A 11 -49.65 -3.62 -3.54
CA LEU A 11 -49.93 -4.07 -4.89
C LEU A 11 -49.16 -5.39 -5.11
N LEU A 12 -49.85 -6.43 -5.60
CA LEU A 12 -49.28 -7.77 -5.84
C LEU A 12 -48.52 -8.34 -4.62
N PRO A 13 -49.19 -8.58 -3.47
CA PRO A 13 -48.54 -8.97 -2.22
C PRO A 13 -47.75 -10.28 -2.27
N SER A 14 -48.03 -11.13 -3.26
CA SER A 14 -47.33 -12.42 -3.46
C SER A 14 -46.20 -12.34 -4.48
N ALA A 15 -45.96 -11.18 -5.11
CA ALA A 15 -44.89 -11.02 -6.08
C ALA A 15 -43.55 -10.81 -5.36
N CYS A 16 -42.54 -11.59 -5.75
CA CYS A 16 -41.17 -11.34 -5.33
C CYS A 16 -40.59 -10.19 -6.16
N VAL A 17 -40.05 -9.17 -5.50
CA VAL A 17 -39.45 -8.00 -6.15
C VAL A 17 -37.95 -8.03 -5.93
N TRP A 18 -37.18 -8.10 -7.02
CA TRP A 18 -35.73 -7.91 -6.97
C TRP A 18 -35.40 -6.47 -7.34
N ILE A 19 -34.75 -5.73 -6.45
CA ILE A 19 -34.31 -4.35 -6.69
C ILE A 19 -32.79 -4.33 -6.79
N THR A 20 -32.25 -3.77 -7.87
CA THR A 20 -30.84 -3.45 -8.00
C THR A 20 -30.64 -1.95 -7.81
N THR A 21 -29.76 -1.55 -6.89
CA THR A 21 -29.49 -0.13 -6.60
C THR A 21 -28.03 0.05 -6.17
N ARG A 22 -27.51 1.27 -6.32
CA ARG A 22 -26.22 1.63 -5.72
C ARG A 22 -26.34 1.70 -4.20
N PRO A 23 -25.25 1.48 -3.45
CA PRO A 23 -25.25 1.58 -1.98
C PRO A 23 -25.80 2.92 -1.47
N ALA A 24 -25.41 4.03 -2.09
CA ALA A 24 -25.84 5.37 -1.70
C ALA A 24 -27.36 5.63 -1.82
N ALA A 25 -28.08 4.83 -2.62
CA ALA A 25 -29.53 4.94 -2.78
C ALA A 25 -30.29 3.79 -2.09
N ALA A 26 -29.60 2.77 -1.57
CA ALA A 26 -30.22 1.64 -0.90
C ALA A 26 -30.93 2.04 0.40
N ASN A 27 -30.36 3.02 1.12
CA ASN A 27 -30.93 3.58 2.35
C ASN A 27 -32.28 4.30 2.16
N LYS A 28 -32.66 4.63 0.91
CA LYS A 28 -33.97 5.21 0.59
C LYS A 28 -35.10 4.18 0.61
N ILE A 29 -34.77 2.89 0.59
CA ILE A 29 -35.73 1.79 0.68
C ILE A 29 -35.95 1.47 2.17
N PRO A 30 -37.18 1.54 2.69
CA PRO A 30 -37.43 1.23 4.09
C PRO A 30 -37.02 -0.21 4.42
N ALA A 31 -36.24 -0.39 5.49
CA ALA A 31 -35.67 -1.70 5.85
C ALA A 31 -36.74 -2.79 6.07
N HIS A 32 -37.93 -2.42 6.56
CA HIS A 32 -39.05 -3.36 6.75
C HIS A 32 -39.66 -3.89 5.44
N CYS A 33 -39.30 -3.31 4.29
CA CYS A 33 -39.73 -3.77 2.97
C CYS A 33 -38.69 -4.70 2.30
N VAL A 34 -37.59 -5.06 3.00
CA VAL A 34 -36.47 -5.80 2.41
C VAL A 34 -36.19 -7.06 3.22
N ASP A 35 -36.51 -8.22 2.64
CA ASP A 35 -36.27 -9.53 3.28
C ASP A 35 -34.80 -9.98 3.18
N MET A 36 -34.12 -9.60 2.09
CA MET A 36 -32.75 -10.01 1.81
C MET A 36 -31.98 -8.90 1.11
N VAL A 37 -30.74 -8.69 1.54
CA VAL A 37 -29.77 -7.78 0.90
C VAL A 37 -28.60 -8.60 0.39
N THR A 38 -28.25 -8.42 -0.87
CA THR A 38 -27.08 -9.05 -1.49
C THR A 38 -26.20 -7.97 -2.10
N GLU A 39 -24.93 -7.95 -1.69
CA GLU A 39 -23.92 -7.04 -2.23
C GLU A 39 -23.18 -7.70 -3.40
N VAL A 40 -23.22 -7.06 -4.57
CA VAL A 40 -22.43 -7.49 -5.74
C VAL A 40 -21.04 -6.84 -5.64
N ARG A 41 -20.03 -7.62 -5.24
CA ARG A 41 -18.69 -7.10 -4.94
C ARG A 41 -17.81 -6.90 -6.17
N GLY A 42 -17.88 -7.78 -7.16
CA GLY A 42 -17.04 -7.73 -8.36
C GLY A 42 -16.36 -9.06 -8.66
N PHE A 43 -15.28 -9.02 -9.44
CA PHE A 43 -14.48 -10.19 -9.80
C PHE A 43 -13.42 -10.54 -8.75
N THR A 44 -13.34 -11.82 -8.41
CA THR A 44 -12.17 -12.39 -7.72
C THR A 44 -10.95 -12.42 -8.63
N ASP A 45 -9.75 -12.59 -8.08
CA ASP A 45 -8.53 -12.60 -8.89
C ASP A 45 -8.55 -13.70 -9.96
N GLN A 46 -9.10 -14.87 -9.64
CA GLN A 46 -9.31 -15.93 -10.63
C GLN A 46 -10.31 -15.51 -11.72
N GLN A 47 -11.43 -14.88 -11.35
CA GLN A 47 -12.43 -14.41 -12.32
C GLN A 47 -11.87 -13.32 -13.25
N LYS A 48 -10.98 -12.45 -12.76
CA LYS A 48 -10.26 -11.47 -13.59
C LYS A 48 -9.47 -12.20 -14.69
N GLU A 49 -8.66 -13.19 -14.32
CA GLU A 49 -7.88 -13.96 -15.29
C GLU A 49 -8.77 -14.70 -16.29
N ASP A 50 -9.82 -15.37 -15.80
CA ASP A 50 -10.76 -16.11 -16.65
C ASP A 50 -11.45 -15.19 -17.65
N TYR A 51 -11.79 -13.96 -17.23
CA TYR A 51 -12.35 -12.93 -18.11
C TYR A 51 -11.37 -12.59 -19.24
N PHE A 52 -10.10 -12.30 -18.93
CA PHE A 52 -9.10 -11.96 -19.94
C PHE A 52 -8.82 -13.13 -20.89
N ARG A 53 -8.68 -14.36 -20.38
CA ARG A 53 -8.50 -15.56 -21.22
C ARG A 53 -9.67 -15.78 -22.17
N LYS A 54 -10.91 -15.65 -21.69
CA LYS A 54 -12.11 -15.82 -22.52
C LYS A 54 -12.25 -14.77 -23.62
N ARG A 55 -11.62 -13.60 -23.47
CA ARG A 55 -11.75 -12.48 -24.41
C ARG A 55 -10.89 -12.62 -25.67
N PHE A 56 -9.81 -13.41 -25.61
CA PHE A 56 -8.85 -13.58 -26.70
C PHE A 56 -8.75 -15.02 -27.17
N LYS A 57 -8.57 -15.21 -28.48
CA LYS A 57 -8.16 -16.51 -29.04
C LYS A 57 -6.66 -16.73 -28.95
N ASP A 58 -5.87 -15.65 -28.85
CA ASP A 58 -4.42 -15.69 -28.70
C ASP A 58 -4.04 -15.78 -27.21
N GLU A 59 -3.64 -16.98 -26.80
CA GLU A 59 -3.19 -17.27 -25.43
C GLU A 59 -1.94 -16.48 -25.02
N LYS A 60 -1.06 -16.11 -25.97
CA LYS A 60 0.15 -15.33 -25.64
C LYS A 60 -0.24 -13.90 -25.29
N LEU A 61 -1.10 -13.27 -26.08
CA LEU A 61 -1.58 -11.92 -25.80
C LEU A 61 -2.36 -11.88 -24.48
N ALA A 62 -3.25 -12.86 -24.25
CA ALA A 62 -3.97 -12.98 -22.99
C ALA A 62 -3.02 -13.11 -21.78
N SER A 63 -2.00 -13.96 -21.90
CA SER A 63 -1.00 -14.16 -20.83
C SER A 63 -0.17 -12.89 -20.58
N THR A 64 0.20 -12.15 -21.62
CA THR A 64 0.91 -10.87 -21.51
C THR A 64 0.07 -9.83 -20.79
N ILE A 65 -1.22 -9.69 -21.16
CA ILE A 65 -2.16 -8.77 -20.51
C ILE A 65 -2.35 -9.13 -19.04
N ILE A 66 -2.57 -10.40 -18.73
CA ILE A 66 -2.74 -10.87 -17.34
C ILE A 66 -1.48 -10.55 -16.52
N THR A 67 -0.30 -10.83 -17.08
CA THR A 67 0.98 -10.55 -16.40
C THR A 67 1.16 -9.05 -16.15
N HIS A 68 0.84 -8.22 -17.13
CA HIS A 68 0.90 -6.77 -17.00
C HIS A 68 -0.08 -6.24 -15.95
N VAL A 69 -1.35 -6.67 -15.99
CA VAL A 69 -2.36 -6.28 -15.01
C VAL A 69 -1.98 -6.74 -13.60
N LYS A 70 -1.38 -7.92 -13.43
CA LYS A 70 -0.87 -8.37 -12.11
C LYS A 70 0.30 -7.54 -11.61
N LYS A 71 1.18 -7.11 -12.51
CA LYS A 71 2.33 -6.26 -12.16
C LYS A 71 1.89 -4.86 -11.73
N SER A 72 0.86 -4.31 -12.38
CA SER A 72 0.32 -3.00 -12.02
C SER A 72 -0.78 -3.13 -10.96
N ARG A 73 -0.45 -2.81 -9.71
CA ARG A 73 -1.37 -2.92 -8.58
C ARG A 73 -2.62 -2.06 -8.74
N SER A 74 -2.48 -0.84 -9.28
CA SER A 74 -3.61 0.05 -9.56
C SER A 74 -4.58 -0.56 -10.56
N LEU A 75 -4.08 -1.06 -11.70
CA LEU A 75 -4.89 -1.76 -12.70
C LEU A 75 -5.54 -3.03 -12.12
N HIS A 76 -4.79 -3.79 -11.34
CA HIS A 76 -5.28 -5.01 -10.71
C HIS A 76 -6.46 -4.76 -9.76
N ILE A 77 -6.39 -3.68 -8.98
CA ILE A 77 -7.46 -3.25 -8.07
C ILE A 77 -8.67 -2.77 -8.87
N MET A 78 -8.46 -1.93 -9.88
CA MET A 78 -9.57 -1.42 -10.72
C MET A 78 -10.33 -2.55 -11.43
N CYS A 79 -9.61 -3.57 -11.92
CA CYS A 79 -10.19 -4.76 -12.55
C CYS A 79 -11.02 -5.63 -11.60
N HIS A 80 -11.16 -5.29 -10.31
CA HIS A 80 -12.20 -5.87 -9.47
C HIS A 80 -13.60 -5.56 -10.02
N ILE A 81 -13.79 -4.39 -10.61
CA ILE A 81 -15.07 -3.99 -11.22
C ILE A 81 -15.07 -4.43 -12.69
N PRO A 82 -16.04 -5.25 -13.14
CA PRO A 82 -16.01 -5.86 -14.49
C PRO A 82 -15.89 -4.90 -15.66
N VAL A 83 -16.47 -3.69 -15.58
CA VAL A 83 -16.35 -2.69 -16.65
C VAL A 83 -14.90 -2.25 -16.85
N PHE A 84 -14.10 -2.19 -15.79
CA PHE A 84 -12.69 -1.86 -15.91
C PHE A 84 -11.89 -2.98 -16.55
N CYS A 85 -12.27 -4.25 -16.36
CA CYS A 85 -11.67 -5.34 -17.15
C CYS A 85 -11.90 -5.14 -18.65
N TRP A 86 -13.11 -4.74 -19.05
CA TRP A 86 -13.43 -4.45 -20.45
C TRP A 86 -12.66 -3.25 -21.00
N ILE A 87 -12.54 -2.17 -20.23
CA ILE A 87 -11.77 -0.99 -20.63
C ILE A 87 -10.28 -1.34 -20.75
N THR A 88 -9.70 -1.93 -19.70
CA THR A 88 -8.29 -2.29 -19.66
C THR A 88 -7.92 -3.27 -20.77
N VAL A 89 -8.75 -4.29 -21.03
CA VAL A 89 -8.47 -5.26 -22.08
C VAL A 89 -8.50 -4.62 -23.47
N THR A 90 -9.42 -3.68 -23.71
CA THR A 90 -9.53 -2.96 -24.98
C THR A 90 -8.31 -2.07 -25.22
N VAL A 91 -7.87 -1.34 -24.19
CA VAL A 91 -6.70 -0.44 -24.27
C VAL A 91 -5.40 -1.23 -24.41
N LEU A 92 -5.17 -2.24 -23.58
CA LEU A 92 -3.94 -3.03 -23.64
C LEU A 92 -3.84 -3.88 -24.91
N GLU A 93 -4.97 -4.36 -25.45
CA GLU A 93 -5.00 -5.04 -26.76
C GLU A 93 -4.52 -4.11 -27.87
N ASP A 94 -4.97 -2.85 -27.88
CA ASP A 94 -4.52 -1.88 -28.87
C ASP A 94 -3.02 -1.58 -28.70
N ILE A 95 -2.59 -1.17 -27.50
CA ILE A 95 -1.19 -0.86 -27.20
C ILE A 95 -0.28 -2.02 -27.62
N PHE A 96 -0.56 -3.25 -27.20
CA PHE A 96 0.33 -4.38 -27.53
C PHE A 96 0.32 -4.81 -29.00
N LYS A 97 -0.69 -4.42 -29.78
CA LYS A 97 -0.74 -4.69 -31.22
C LYS A 97 -0.11 -3.58 -32.05
N THR A 98 -0.26 -2.32 -31.64
CA THR A 98 0.20 -1.14 -32.39
C THR A 98 1.59 -0.68 -31.99
N SER A 99 2.05 -0.99 -30.78
CA SER A 99 3.34 -0.54 -30.27
C SER A 99 4.52 -1.18 -31.01
N GLN A 100 5.26 -0.34 -31.74
CA GLN A 100 6.72 -0.44 -31.74
C GLN A 100 7.19 -0.12 -30.31
N ILE A 101 7.98 -1.04 -29.72
CA ILE A 101 8.65 -0.97 -28.40
C ILE A 101 8.80 0.47 -27.87
N GLY A 102 7.92 0.95 -26.96
CA GLY A 102 8.11 2.25 -26.31
C GLY A 102 6.91 3.00 -25.73
N GLU A 103 5.64 2.69 -26.06
CA GLU A 103 4.50 3.38 -25.43
C GLU A 103 4.37 3.00 -23.94
N GLU A 104 4.36 4.01 -23.06
CA GLU A 104 4.09 3.81 -21.64
C GLU A 104 2.63 3.38 -21.44
N THR A 105 2.43 2.35 -20.61
CA THR A 105 1.08 1.90 -20.26
C THR A 105 0.38 2.90 -19.34
N PRO A 106 -0.95 3.05 -19.44
CA PRO A 106 -1.71 3.99 -18.61
C PRO A 106 -1.52 3.71 -17.11
N LYS A 107 -1.15 4.74 -16.34
CA LYS A 107 -0.90 4.68 -14.90
C LYS A 107 -2.07 5.22 -14.08
N THR A 108 -2.83 6.17 -14.65
CA THR A 108 -4.00 6.79 -14.00
C THR A 108 -5.33 6.38 -14.64
N VAL A 109 -6.45 6.62 -13.94
CA VAL A 109 -7.77 6.31 -14.50
C VAL A 109 -8.06 7.19 -15.70
N THR A 110 -7.63 8.46 -15.66
CA THR A 110 -7.83 9.39 -16.77
C THR A 110 -7.06 8.97 -18.01
N GLN A 111 -5.80 8.54 -17.87
CA GLN A 111 -5.03 7.98 -18.98
C GLN A 111 -5.75 6.78 -19.59
N MET A 112 -6.24 5.86 -18.76
CA MET A 112 -6.94 4.68 -19.22
C MET A 112 -8.19 5.03 -20.06
N TYR A 113 -8.99 6.00 -19.62
CA TYR A 113 -10.20 6.42 -20.34
C TYR A 113 -9.88 7.24 -21.60
N SER A 114 -8.83 8.06 -21.58
CA SER A 114 -8.35 8.78 -22.77
C SER A 114 -7.90 7.82 -23.86
N HIS A 115 -7.10 6.80 -23.51
CA HIS A 115 -6.74 5.74 -24.44
C HIS A 115 -7.97 4.96 -24.92
N PHE A 116 -8.87 4.61 -24.00
CA PHE A 116 -10.08 3.89 -24.35
C PHE A 116 -10.93 4.65 -25.37
N LEU A 117 -11.17 5.95 -25.16
CA LEU A 117 -11.91 6.79 -26.10
C LEU A 117 -11.22 6.88 -27.46
N ARG A 118 -9.89 7.03 -27.48
CA ARG A 118 -9.10 7.02 -28.73
C ARG A 118 -9.28 5.71 -29.49
N VAL A 119 -9.12 4.56 -28.81
CA VAL A 119 -9.27 3.23 -29.42
C VAL A 119 -10.69 3.03 -29.97
N GLN A 120 -11.71 3.41 -29.21
CA GLN A 120 -13.10 3.31 -29.64
C GLN A 120 -13.40 4.17 -30.87
N SER A 121 -12.83 5.37 -30.92
CA SER A 121 -13.00 6.30 -32.04
C SER A 121 -12.35 5.76 -33.32
N ILE A 122 -11.11 5.26 -33.21
CA ILE A 122 -10.40 4.64 -34.35
C ILE A 122 -11.14 3.40 -34.84
N GLN A 123 -11.57 2.51 -33.93
CA GLN A 123 -12.31 1.30 -34.30
C GLN A 123 -13.67 1.61 -34.94
N GLY A 124 -14.37 2.62 -34.43
CA GLY A 124 -15.60 3.13 -35.03
C GLY A 124 -15.36 3.64 -36.45
N ASP A 125 -14.39 4.54 -36.63
CA ASP A 125 -14.06 5.10 -37.95
C ASP A 125 -13.68 4.01 -38.97
N ARG A 126 -12.87 3.01 -38.57
CA ARG A 126 -12.50 1.89 -39.45
C ARG A 126 -13.71 1.04 -39.85
N LYS A 127 -14.58 0.71 -38.90
CA LYS A 127 -15.69 -0.22 -39.12
C LYS A 127 -16.80 0.37 -39.99
N TYR A 128 -17.05 1.68 -39.90
CA TYR A 128 -18.20 2.32 -40.54
C TYR A 128 -17.84 3.32 -41.65
N HIS A 129 -16.62 3.88 -41.63
CA HIS A 129 -16.17 4.84 -42.63
C HIS A 129 -15.06 4.32 -43.56
N GLY A 130 -14.63 3.05 -43.39
CA GLY A 130 -13.68 2.39 -44.29
C GLY A 130 -12.29 3.04 -44.33
N ARG A 131 -11.91 3.76 -43.26
CA ARG A 131 -10.63 4.46 -43.14
C ARG A 131 -9.43 3.51 -43.01
N ALA A 132 -8.30 3.92 -43.59
CA ALA A 132 -7.05 3.16 -43.57
C ALA A 132 -6.25 3.43 -42.28
N GLU A 133 -5.30 2.56 -41.93
CA GLU A 133 -4.47 2.73 -40.73
C GLU A 133 -3.59 4.00 -40.74
N THR A 134 -3.42 4.62 -41.91
CA THR A 134 -2.64 5.85 -42.10
C THR A 134 -3.44 7.14 -41.89
N ASP A 135 -4.76 7.05 -41.71
CA ASP A 135 -5.62 8.23 -41.52
C ASP A 135 -5.46 8.82 -40.11
N PRO A 136 -5.68 10.14 -39.93
CA PRO A 136 -5.66 10.74 -38.60
C PRO A 136 -6.64 10.03 -37.67
N ASP A 137 -6.24 9.88 -36.40
CA ASP A 137 -7.01 9.19 -35.35
C ASP A 137 -8.45 9.67 -35.17
N TRP A 138 -8.80 10.86 -35.68
CA TRP A 138 -10.09 11.52 -35.48
C TRP A 138 -10.66 12.11 -36.78
N SER A 139 -11.79 11.58 -37.27
CA SER A 139 -12.63 12.23 -38.29
C SER A 139 -13.34 13.48 -37.75
N SER A 140 -13.77 14.39 -38.64
CA SER A 140 -14.57 15.57 -38.29
C SER A 140 -15.88 15.17 -37.60
N GLU A 141 -16.51 14.14 -38.15
CA GLU A 141 -17.78 13.58 -37.71
C GLU A 141 -17.66 12.94 -36.33
N SER A 142 -16.61 12.14 -36.09
CA SER A 142 -16.36 11.54 -34.77
C SER A 142 -16.07 12.60 -33.69
N ARG A 143 -15.43 13.74 -34.05
CA ARG A 143 -15.22 14.85 -33.10
C ARG A 143 -16.54 15.50 -32.71
N GLU A 144 -17.36 15.84 -33.69
CA GLU A 144 -18.68 16.48 -33.46
C GLU A 144 -19.55 15.61 -32.54
N ILE A 145 -19.63 14.32 -32.83
CA ILE A 145 -20.42 13.38 -32.02
C ILE A 145 -19.88 13.30 -30.60
N ILE A 146 -18.57 13.18 -30.40
CA ILE A 146 -18.00 13.06 -29.05
C ILE A 146 -18.25 14.32 -28.22
N VAL A 147 -18.18 15.51 -28.85
CA VAL A 147 -18.52 16.77 -28.18
C VAL A 147 -20.02 16.79 -27.80
N SER A 148 -20.92 16.41 -28.71
CA SER A 148 -22.36 16.30 -28.41
C SER A 148 -22.66 15.27 -27.32
N LEU A 149 -21.98 14.12 -27.34
CA LEU A 149 -22.08 13.09 -26.31
C LEU A 149 -21.59 13.59 -24.95
N GLY A 150 -20.50 14.35 -24.93
CA GLY A 150 -19.98 14.98 -23.73
C GLY A 150 -20.93 16.04 -23.16
N LYS A 151 -21.57 16.85 -24.02
CA LYS A 151 -22.62 17.81 -23.64
C LYS A 151 -23.80 17.09 -22.98
N LEU A 152 -24.30 16.03 -23.60
CA LEU A 152 -25.36 15.19 -23.04
C LEU A 152 -24.92 14.60 -21.69
N ALA A 153 -23.71 14.04 -21.62
CA ALA A 153 -23.18 13.44 -20.41
C ALA A 153 -23.15 14.44 -19.26
N PHE A 154 -22.67 15.66 -19.52
CA PHE A 154 -22.61 16.74 -18.53
C PHE A 154 -23.99 17.18 -18.06
N ASN A 155 -24.91 17.49 -18.98
CA ASN A 155 -26.27 17.93 -18.65
C ASN A 155 -27.03 16.90 -17.80
N GLN A 156 -26.92 15.63 -18.17
CA GLN A 156 -27.58 14.54 -17.44
C GLN A 156 -26.87 14.25 -16.11
N LEU A 157 -25.54 14.42 -16.03
CA LEU A 157 -24.80 14.28 -14.78
C LEU A 157 -25.18 15.36 -13.77
N GLU A 158 -25.27 16.63 -14.20
CA GLU A 158 -25.76 17.74 -13.36
C GLU A 158 -27.19 17.52 -12.87
N SER A 159 -28.04 17.00 -13.74
CA SER A 159 -29.44 16.69 -13.40
C SER A 159 -29.59 15.44 -12.51
N GLY A 160 -28.50 14.69 -12.27
CA GLY A 160 -28.53 13.43 -11.52
C GLY A 160 -29.22 12.28 -12.26
N ASN A 161 -29.35 12.39 -13.59
CA ASN A 161 -30.02 11.43 -14.44
C ASN A 161 -29.04 10.40 -15.01
N LEU A 162 -29.46 9.14 -14.97
CA LEU A 162 -28.74 8.00 -15.57
C LEU A 162 -29.43 7.45 -16.81
N ILE A 163 -30.71 7.75 -16.91
CA ILE A 163 -31.60 7.33 -17.99
C ILE A 163 -32.17 8.61 -18.56
N PHE A 164 -32.12 8.74 -19.87
CA PHE A 164 -32.60 9.88 -20.63
C PHE A 164 -33.31 9.40 -21.89
N TYR A 165 -34.02 10.31 -22.55
CA TYR A 165 -34.95 10.02 -23.63
C TYR A 165 -34.48 10.64 -24.94
N GLU A 166 -35.20 10.35 -26.03
CA GLU A 166 -34.94 10.91 -27.35
C GLU A 166 -34.94 12.44 -27.37
N ALA A 167 -35.79 13.09 -26.57
CA ALA A 167 -35.81 14.55 -26.46
C ALA A 167 -34.47 15.12 -25.93
N ASP A 168 -33.86 14.46 -24.96
CA ASP A 168 -32.57 14.87 -24.38
C ASP A 168 -31.43 14.76 -25.39
N LEU A 169 -31.49 13.74 -26.27
CA LEU A 169 -30.53 13.54 -27.37
C LEU A 169 -30.64 14.67 -28.39
N VAL A 170 -31.87 15.02 -28.79
CA VAL A 170 -32.13 16.10 -29.75
C VAL A 170 -31.68 17.46 -29.21
N GLU A 171 -31.87 17.74 -27.92
CA GLU A 171 -31.39 18.97 -27.26
C GLU A 171 -29.86 19.11 -27.28
N CYS A 172 -29.15 17.99 -27.37
CA CYS A 172 -27.69 17.93 -27.48
C CYS A 172 -27.20 17.80 -28.92
N ASP A 173 -28.05 18.08 -29.92
CA ASP A 173 -27.75 18.01 -31.34
C ASP A 173 -27.36 16.59 -31.82
N ILE A 174 -27.89 15.55 -31.16
CA ILE A 174 -27.66 14.14 -31.51
C ILE A 174 -28.86 13.60 -32.29
N ASP A 175 -28.68 13.42 -33.60
CA ASP A 175 -29.66 12.68 -34.42
C ASP A 175 -29.49 11.17 -34.19
N ILE A 176 -30.52 10.52 -33.63
CA ILE A 176 -30.54 9.06 -33.38
C ILE A 176 -30.33 8.25 -34.66
N ARG A 177 -30.85 8.70 -35.81
CA ARG A 177 -30.69 7.98 -37.08
C ARG A 177 -29.25 8.06 -37.54
N ALA A 178 -28.61 9.21 -37.44
CA ALA A 178 -27.18 9.35 -37.71
C ALA A 178 -26.33 8.59 -36.67
N ALA A 179 -26.65 8.69 -35.38
CA ALA A 179 -25.96 8.02 -34.29
C ALA A 179 -25.99 6.49 -34.39
N SER A 180 -27.09 5.92 -34.93
CA SER A 180 -27.19 4.49 -35.26
C SER A 180 -26.26 4.06 -36.40
N VAL A 181 -25.86 5.00 -37.29
CA VAL A 181 -24.84 4.79 -38.34
C VAL A 181 -23.43 4.95 -37.77
N TYR A 182 -23.22 5.83 -36.79
CA TYR A 182 -21.96 5.99 -36.02
C TYR A 182 -21.75 4.91 -34.94
N SER A 183 -22.27 3.72 -35.21
CA SER A 183 -22.53 2.64 -34.26
C SER A 183 -21.29 2.15 -33.48
N GLY A 184 -20.05 2.47 -33.87
CA GLY A 184 -18.85 2.01 -33.14
C GLY A 184 -18.73 2.58 -31.73
N VAL A 185 -18.61 3.91 -31.64
CA VAL A 185 -18.51 4.65 -30.37
C VAL A 185 -19.88 4.69 -29.70
N PHE A 186 -20.94 4.93 -30.47
CA PHE A 186 -22.29 5.10 -29.93
C PHE A 186 -22.87 3.81 -29.33
N THR A 187 -22.75 2.64 -29.99
CA THR A 187 -23.33 1.40 -29.42
C THR A 187 -22.49 0.73 -28.34
N GLN A 188 -21.20 1.08 -28.23
CA GLN A 188 -20.36 0.59 -27.14
C GLN A 188 -20.43 1.49 -25.91
N ILE A 189 -20.83 2.75 -26.06
CA ILE A 189 -20.98 3.72 -24.97
C ILE A 189 -22.43 3.82 -24.50
N PHE A 190 -23.43 3.62 -25.37
CA PHE A 190 -24.85 3.67 -25.03
C PHE A 190 -25.51 2.30 -25.02
N LYS A 191 -26.54 2.18 -24.18
CA LYS A 191 -27.50 1.09 -24.22
C LYS A 191 -28.89 1.67 -24.54
N GLU A 192 -29.47 1.22 -25.64
CA GLU A 192 -30.88 1.45 -25.97
C GLU A 192 -31.71 0.33 -25.33
N GLU A 193 -32.71 0.70 -24.51
CA GLU A 193 -33.68 -0.25 -23.98
C GLU A 193 -35.10 0.15 -24.39
N CYS A 194 -35.93 -0.85 -24.70
CA CYS A 194 -37.34 -0.62 -24.96
C CYS A 194 -38.10 -0.53 -23.62
N GLY A 195 -38.61 0.65 -23.28
CA GLY A 195 -39.44 0.84 -22.09
C GLY A 195 -40.80 0.11 -22.20
N LEU A 196 -41.48 -0.01 -21.06
CA LEU A 196 -42.80 -0.67 -20.96
C LEU A 196 -43.91 -0.03 -21.82
N TYR A 197 -43.72 1.21 -22.29
CA TYR A 197 -44.71 2.00 -23.05
C TYR A 197 -44.25 2.37 -24.48
N GLN A 198 -43.33 1.60 -25.09
CA GLN A 198 -42.75 1.86 -26.42
C GLN A 198 -41.80 3.06 -26.54
N ASP A 199 -41.67 3.90 -25.52
CA ASP A 199 -40.64 4.95 -25.50
C ASP A 199 -39.24 4.33 -25.38
N LYS A 200 -38.34 4.77 -26.27
CA LYS A 200 -36.93 4.39 -26.24
C LYS A 200 -36.24 5.12 -25.10
N VAL A 201 -35.57 4.36 -24.24
CA VAL A 201 -34.74 4.92 -23.17
C VAL A 201 -33.27 4.65 -23.45
N PHE A 202 -32.43 5.60 -23.05
CA PHE A 202 -31.00 5.57 -23.29
C PHE A 202 -30.26 5.75 -21.97
N CYS A 203 -29.14 5.04 -21.83
CA CYS A 203 -28.19 5.25 -20.76
C CYS A 203 -26.76 5.00 -21.24
N PHE A 204 -25.79 5.56 -20.53
CA PHE A 204 -24.40 5.16 -20.71
C PHE A 204 -24.19 3.74 -20.17
N VAL A 205 -23.37 2.94 -20.83
CA VAL A 205 -23.04 1.55 -20.44
C VAL A 205 -22.54 1.49 -18.99
N HIS A 206 -21.85 2.53 -18.54
CA HIS A 206 -21.47 2.70 -17.15
C HIS A 206 -21.36 4.19 -16.79
N LEU A 207 -21.67 4.52 -15.53
CA LEU A 207 -21.60 5.90 -15.02
C LEU A 207 -20.22 6.53 -15.23
N SER A 208 -19.15 5.76 -15.06
CA SER A 208 -17.80 6.30 -15.25
C SER A 208 -17.53 6.81 -16.66
N LEU A 209 -18.21 6.27 -17.69
CA LEU A 209 -18.13 6.80 -19.06
C LEU A 209 -18.88 8.13 -19.17
N GLN A 210 -20.04 8.25 -18.52
CA GLN A 210 -20.78 9.51 -18.42
C GLN A 210 -19.92 10.57 -17.71
N GLU A 211 -19.32 10.25 -16.56
CA GLU A 211 -18.46 11.16 -15.80
C GLU A 211 -17.22 11.56 -16.61
N PHE A 212 -16.59 10.64 -17.35
CA PHE A 212 -15.44 10.94 -18.20
C PHE A 212 -15.80 11.87 -19.36
N LEU A 213 -16.87 11.56 -20.09
CA LEU A 213 -17.31 12.38 -21.23
C LEU A 213 -17.79 13.76 -20.77
N ALA A 214 -18.44 13.85 -19.62
CA ALA A 214 -18.80 15.12 -19.00
C ALA A 214 -17.55 15.96 -18.67
N ALA A 215 -16.54 15.35 -18.04
CA ALA A 215 -15.28 16.04 -17.71
C ALA A 215 -14.55 16.51 -18.98
N LEU A 216 -14.52 15.66 -20.01
CA LEU A 216 -13.96 16.00 -21.31
C LEU A 216 -14.68 17.17 -21.96
N TYR A 217 -16.02 17.22 -21.89
CA TYR A 217 -16.80 18.32 -22.45
C TYR A 217 -16.57 19.64 -21.71
N VAL A 218 -16.54 19.61 -20.37
CA VAL A 218 -16.25 20.80 -19.57
C VAL A 218 -14.86 21.34 -19.91
N PHE A 219 -13.87 20.46 -20.01
CA PHE A 219 -12.52 20.82 -20.41
C PHE A 219 -12.47 21.38 -21.84
N TRP A 220 -13.13 20.72 -22.79
CA TRP A 220 -13.20 21.14 -24.19
C TRP A 220 -13.88 22.50 -24.35
N SER A 221 -15.02 22.72 -23.67
CA SER A 221 -15.76 23.99 -23.68
C SER A 221 -14.92 25.13 -23.09
N PHE A 222 -14.15 24.85 -22.05
CA PHE A 222 -13.23 25.83 -21.49
C PHE A 222 -12.13 26.21 -22.49
N ILE A 223 -11.48 25.23 -23.12
CA ILE A 223 -10.42 25.48 -24.12
C ILE A 223 -10.94 26.26 -25.34
N HIS A 224 -12.11 25.89 -25.88
CA HIS A 224 -12.60 26.43 -27.14
C HIS A 224 -13.45 27.70 -26.98
N ASN A 225 -14.26 27.77 -25.93
CA ASN A 225 -15.24 28.84 -25.73
C ASN A 225 -14.83 29.80 -24.61
N GLY A 226 -13.84 29.44 -23.78
CA GLY A 226 -13.47 30.21 -22.58
C GLY A 226 -14.53 30.17 -21.47
N VAL A 227 -15.49 29.23 -21.55
CA VAL A 227 -16.63 29.16 -20.63
C VAL A 227 -16.36 28.12 -19.54
N ASN A 228 -16.35 28.56 -18.29
CA ASN A 228 -16.38 27.67 -17.13
C ASN A 228 -17.84 27.23 -16.86
N LEU A 229 -18.22 26.05 -17.34
CA LEU A 229 -19.56 25.47 -17.14
C LEU A 229 -19.86 25.12 -15.67
N LEU A 230 -18.89 25.21 -14.77
CA LEU A 230 -19.05 24.88 -13.36
C LEU A 230 -19.32 26.11 -12.47
N SER A 231 -19.28 27.33 -13.03
CA SER A 231 -19.53 28.58 -12.32
C SER A 231 -20.57 29.44 -13.04
N GLU A 232 -21.33 30.22 -12.26
CA GLU A 232 -22.28 31.22 -12.79
C GLU A 232 -21.59 32.57 -13.09
N GLU A 233 -20.33 32.76 -12.69
CA GLU A 233 -19.60 34.02 -12.85
C GLU A 233 -18.94 34.14 -14.25
N PRO A 234 -19.00 35.31 -14.91
CA PRO A 234 -18.41 35.51 -16.24
C PRO A 234 -16.86 35.52 -16.19
N PRO A 235 -16.18 35.07 -17.25
CA PRO A 235 -14.71 34.90 -17.26
C PRO A 235 -14.00 36.26 -17.20
N THR A 236 -12.98 36.37 -16.35
CA THR A 236 -12.18 37.59 -16.20
C THR A 236 -10.68 37.25 -16.13
N SER A 237 -10.09 37.00 -17.30
CA SER A 237 -8.64 36.98 -17.57
C SER A 237 -7.87 35.72 -17.15
N SER A 238 -6.56 35.67 -17.44
CA SER A 238 -5.66 34.49 -17.36
C SER A 238 -5.60 33.71 -16.04
N GLU A 239 -6.33 34.12 -15.00
CA GLU A 239 -6.58 33.36 -13.76
C GLU A 239 -7.73 32.33 -13.90
N ASP A 240 -8.41 32.29 -15.06
CA ASP A 240 -9.60 31.48 -15.33
C ASP A 240 -9.39 29.94 -15.25
N GLU A 241 -8.18 29.43 -15.54
CA GLU A 241 -7.91 27.97 -15.52
C GLU A 241 -7.85 27.40 -14.09
N LEU A 242 -7.24 28.14 -13.16
CA LEU A 242 -7.20 27.73 -11.75
C LEU A 242 -8.62 27.77 -11.16
N LEU A 243 -9.42 28.79 -11.53
CA LEU A 243 -10.81 28.92 -11.11
C LEU A 243 -11.69 27.77 -11.59
N LEU A 244 -11.47 27.24 -12.82
CA LEU A 244 -12.16 26.05 -13.31
C LEU A 244 -11.98 24.86 -12.37
N TYR A 245 -10.72 24.53 -12.04
CA TYR A 245 -10.43 23.37 -11.20
C TYR A 245 -10.86 23.60 -9.74
N GLN A 246 -10.73 24.82 -9.22
CA GLN A 246 -11.25 25.16 -7.88
C GLN A 246 -12.78 25.00 -7.82
N SER A 247 -13.50 25.50 -8.83
CA SER A 247 -14.96 25.33 -8.96
C SER A 247 -15.35 23.85 -9.01
N ALA A 248 -14.59 23.04 -9.75
CA ALA A 248 -14.80 21.61 -9.82
C ALA A 248 -14.62 20.91 -8.46
N VAL A 249 -13.56 21.26 -7.72
CA VAL A 249 -13.32 20.73 -6.36
C VAL A 249 -14.48 21.09 -5.43
N ASP A 250 -14.92 22.35 -5.46
CA ASP A 250 -16.02 22.80 -4.60
C ASP A 250 -17.35 22.12 -4.96
N LYS A 251 -17.67 21.99 -6.25
CA LYS A 251 -18.89 21.34 -6.72
C LYS A 251 -18.91 19.84 -6.38
N ALA A 252 -17.77 19.16 -6.49
CA ALA A 252 -17.63 17.76 -6.07
C ALA A 252 -17.81 17.58 -4.55
N LEU A 253 -17.30 18.52 -3.74
CA LEU A 253 -17.48 18.50 -2.28
C LEU A 253 -18.93 18.79 -1.85
N GLN A 254 -19.66 19.62 -2.61
CA GLN A 254 -21.08 19.92 -2.37
C GLN A 254 -22.01 18.76 -2.77
N SER A 255 -21.56 17.84 -3.62
CA SER A 255 -22.33 16.67 -4.04
C SER A 255 -22.59 15.74 -2.85
N GLU A 256 -23.86 15.56 -2.44
CA GLU A 256 -24.19 14.72 -1.28
C GLU A 256 -23.82 13.24 -1.48
N ASN A 257 -24.08 12.71 -2.68
CA ASN A 257 -23.92 11.29 -3.01
C ASN A 257 -22.59 10.95 -3.72
N GLY A 258 -21.74 11.95 -3.99
CA GLY A 258 -20.43 11.76 -4.61
C GLY A 258 -20.42 11.45 -6.10
N HIS A 259 -21.53 11.71 -6.79
CA HIS A 259 -21.64 11.47 -8.24
C HIS A 259 -20.69 12.33 -9.11
N LEU A 260 -19.95 13.26 -8.53
CA LEU A 260 -18.96 14.10 -9.22
C LEU A 260 -17.52 13.74 -8.85
N ASP A 261 -17.30 12.74 -8.00
CA ASP A 261 -15.96 12.42 -7.49
C ASP A 261 -15.05 11.88 -8.59
N LEU A 262 -15.57 11.02 -9.48
CA LEU A 262 -14.80 10.52 -10.61
C LEU A 262 -14.71 11.56 -11.75
N PHE A 263 -15.77 12.35 -11.95
CA PHE A 263 -15.75 13.52 -12.84
C PHE A 263 -14.59 14.47 -12.49
N LEU A 264 -14.43 14.83 -11.21
CA LEU A 264 -13.35 15.70 -10.74
C LEU A 264 -11.98 15.11 -11.07
N ARG A 265 -11.79 13.82 -10.80
CA ARG A 265 -10.55 13.10 -11.11
C ARG A 265 -10.20 13.16 -12.59
N PHE A 266 -11.18 12.93 -13.46
CA PHE A 266 -10.99 13.00 -14.90
C PHE A 266 -10.65 14.42 -15.36
N LEU A 267 -11.37 15.43 -14.86
CA LEU A 267 -11.13 16.81 -15.24
C LEU A 267 -9.71 17.26 -14.85
N LEU A 268 -9.25 16.90 -13.65
CA LEU A 268 -7.89 17.16 -13.21
C LEU A 268 -6.86 16.35 -14.00
N GLY A 269 -7.12 15.09 -14.30
CA GLY A 269 -6.21 14.31 -15.15
C GLY A 269 -6.07 14.90 -16.55
N LEU A 270 -7.14 15.44 -17.13
CA LEU A 270 -7.13 16.10 -18.44
C LEU A 270 -6.30 17.41 -18.45
N SER A 271 -6.04 18.02 -17.30
CA SER A 271 -5.13 19.19 -17.20
C SER A 271 -3.68 18.84 -17.53
N LEU A 272 -3.30 17.56 -17.47
CA LEU A 272 -1.95 17.11 -17.80
C LEU A 272 -1.76 17.00 -19.32
N GLU A 273 -0.67 17.59 -19.80
CA GLU A 273 -0.26 17.53 -21.21
C GLU A 273 -0.21 16.10 -21.77
N THR A 274 0.24 15.12 -20.98
CA THR A 274 0.31 13.71 -21.40
C THR A 274 -1.05 13.13 -21.81
N ASN A 275 -2.11 13.50 -21.10
CA ASN A 275 -3.48 13.10 -21.43
C ASN A 275 -4.02 13.89 -22.63
N GLN A 276 -3.66 15.16 -22.74
CA GLN A 276 -4.08 16.01 -23.87
C GLN A 276 -3.46 15.58 -25.19
N ILE A 277 -2.21 15.10 -25.18
CA ILE A 277 -1.53 14.60 -26.40
C ILE A 277 -2.30 13.44 -27.03
N LEU A 278 -2.81 12.51 -26.21
CA LEU A 278 -3.61 11.37 -26.69
C LEU A 278 -4.92 11.80 -27.35
N LEU A 279 -5.51 12.88 -26.86
CA LEU A 279 -6.78 13.45 -27.34
C LEU A 279 -6.58 14.68 -28.22
N ARG A 280 -5.35 14.93 -28.70
CA ARG A 280 -5.01 16.19 -29.39
C ARG A 280 -5.85 16.44 -30.64
N GLY A 281 -6.19 15.38 -31.37
CA GLY A 281 -7.06 15.51 -32.53
C GLY A 281 -8.48 15.97 -32.19
N LEU A 282 -8.96 15.70 -30.98
CA LEU A 282 -10.25 16.18 -30.47
C LEU A 282 -10.14 17.58 -29.85
N LEU A 283 -9.13 17.82 -29.01
CA LEU A 283 -8.96 19.06 -28.24
C LEU A 283 -8.36 20.22 -29.05
N GLY A 284 -7.67 19.93 -30.16
CA GLY A 284 -7.05 20.92 -31.05
C GLY A 284 -5.78 21.58 -30.48
N GLN A 285 -5.85 22.13 -29.26
CA GLN A 285 -4.73 22.80 -28.58
C GLN A 285 -4.43 22.13 -27.23
N THR A 286 -3.16 22.18 -26.85
CA THR A 286 -2.69 21.73 -25.54
C THR A 286 -2.60 22.96 -24.64
N ILE A 287 -3.36 22.96 -23.54
CA ILE A 287 -3.28 23.99 -22.49
C ILE A 287 -2.87 23.25 -21.22
N SER A 288 -1.60 23.36 -20.86
CA SER A 288 -1.07 22.77 -19.63
C SER A 288 -0.16 23.79 -18.96
N SER A 289 -0.57 24.19 -17.76
CA SER A 289 0.19 25.11 -16.91
C SER A 289 0.61 24.34 -15.66
N SER A 290 1.91 24.02 -15.57
CA SER A 290 2.48 23.41 -14.36
C SER A 290 2.20 24.25 -13.10
N GLN A 291 2.10 25.57 -13.27
CA GLN A 291 1.74 26.50 -12.20
C GLN A 291 0.27 26.35 -11.76
N THR A 292 -0.66 26.20 -12.70
CA THR A 292 -2.09 25.97 -12.41
C THR A 292 -2.28 24.64 -11.66
N ASN A 293 -1.58 23.59 -12.08
CA ASN A 293 -1.66 22.28 -11.42
C ASN A 293 -1.13 22.35 -9.97
N LYS A 294 -0.01 23.03 -9.73
CA LYS A 294 0.50 23.28 -8.37
C LYS A 294 -0.45 24.11 -7.52
N GLY A 295 -1.05 25.15 -8.09
CA GLY A 295 -2.09 25.94 -7.42
C GLY A 295 -3.31 25.11 -7.03
N THR A 296 -3.76 24.23 -7.93
CA THR A 296 -4.89 23.31 -7.70
C THR A 296 -4.58 22.30 -6.61
N VAL A 297 -3.40 21.68 -6.64
CA VAL A 297 -2.94 20.77 -5.56
C VAL A 297 -2.90 21.51 -4.22
N SER A 298 -2.43 22.75 -4.19
CA SER A 298 -2.39 23.57 -2.97
C SER A 298 -3.79 23.88 -2.44
N TYR A 299 -4.75 24.13 -3.34
CA TYR A 299 -6.16 24.31 -2.98
C TYR A 299 -6.78 23.04 -2.39
N ILE A 300 -6.52 21.88 -3.02
CA ILE A 300 -6.98 20.58 -2.52
C ILE A 300 -6.42 20.32 -1.12
N LYS A 301 -5.12 20.59 -0.89
CA LYS A 301 -4.50 20.49 0.44
C LYS A 301 -5.22 21.34 1.48
N HIS A 302 -5.49 22.61 1.15
CA HIS A 302 -6.22 23.51 2.04
C HIS A 302 -7.64 22.98 2.37
N LYS A 303 -8.34 22.37 1.40
CA LYS A 303 -9.66 21.75 1.65
C LYS A 303 -9.56 20.52 2.55
N LEU A 304 -8.49 19.74 2.43
CA LEU A 304 -8.23 18.56 3.25
C LEU A 304 -7.90 18.88 4.72
N ASP A 305 -7.41 20.09 5.00
CA ASP A 305 -7.20 20.58 6.36
C ASP A 305 -8.52 20.97 7.06
N GLY A 306 -9.62 21.05 6.30
CA GLY A 306 -10.97 21.29 6.83
C GLY A 306 -11.64 20.04 7.42
N ASN A 307 -12.82 20.24 8.01
CA ASN A 307 -13.67 19.15 8.55
C ASN A 307 -14.44 18.43 7.43
N LEU A 308 -13.76 17.56 6.68
CA LEU A 308 -14.39 16.69 5.67
C LEU A 308 -14.72 15.31 6.26
N SER A 309 -15.73 14.64 5.70
CA SER A 309 -15.97 13.22 6.03
C SER A 309 -14.83 12.36 5.47
N PRO A 310 -14.54 11.19 6.09
CA PRO A 310 -13.49 10.29 5.59
C PRO A 310 -13.65 9.93 4.11
N GLU A 311 -14.88 9.72 3.64
CA GLU A 311 -15.18 9.39 2.24
C GLU A 311 -14.82 10.55 1.30
N ARG A 312 -15.21 11.78 1.65
CA ARG A 312 -14.89 13.00 0.89
C ARG A 312 -13.39 13.24 0.84
N SER A 313 -12.71 13.03 1.96
CA SER A 313 -11.25 13.11 2.03
C SER A 313 -10.59 12.10 1.10
N ILE A 314 -10.98 10.82 1.15
CA ILE A 314 -10.45 9.77 0.26
C ILE A 314 -10.62 10.17 -1.22
N ASN A 315 -11.78 10.70 -1.60
CA ASN A 315 -12.05 11.11 -2.97
C ASN A 315 -11.12 12.26 -3.43
N LEU A 316 -10.91 13.26 -2.58
CA LEU A 316 -9.95 14.33 -2.87
C LEU A 316 -8.50 13.82 -2.94
N PHE A 317 -8.13 12.79 -2.18
CA PHE A 317 -6.78 12.21 -2.26
C PHE A 317 -6.50 11.48 -3.57
N HIS A 318 -7.53 11.02 -4.28
CA HIS A 318 -7.32 10.46 -5.61
C HIS A 318 -6.90 11.52 -6.63
N CYS A 319 -7.19 12.81 -6.38
CA CYS A 319 -6.94 13.89 -7.31
C CYS A 319 -5.43 14.19 -7.52
N PRO A 320 -4.59 14.33 -6.46
CA PRO A 320 -3.13 14.45 -6.64
C PRO A 320 -2.51 13.29 -7.44
N ASN A 321 -3.03 12.07 -7.32
CA ASN A 321 -2.55 10.94 -8.10
C ASN A 321 -2.85 11.09 -9.60
N GLU A 322 -4.03 11.62 -9.96
CA GLU A 322 -4.33 11.95 -11.37
C GLU A 322 -3.42 13.06 -11.93
N LEU A 323 -2.96 13.96 -11.05
CA LEU A 323 -2.01 15.03 -11.40
C LEU A 323 -0.54 14.60 -11.36
N ASN A 324 -0.25 13.31 -11.11
CA ASN A 324 1.09 12.78 -10.88
C ASN A 324 1.90 13.55 -9.81
N ASP A 325 1.21 14.14 -8.83
CA ASP A 325 1.82 14.95 -7.79
C ASP A 325 2.10 14.11 -6.53
N ARG A 326 3.39 13.93 -6.21
CA ARG A 326 3.85 13.27 -4.96
C ARG A 326 4.19 14.26 -3.84
N SER A 327 3.97 15.55 -4.03
CA SER A 327 4.34 16.59 -3.05
C SER A 327 3.63 16.38 -1.72
N LEU A 328 2.34 15.99 -1.76
CA LEU A 328 1.56 15.72 -0.55
C LEU A 328 2.12 14.56 0.28
N VAL A 329 2.57 13.48 -0.37
CA VAL A 329 3.22 12.35 0.33
C VAL A 329 4.50 12.82 0.98
N ASN A 330 5.32 13.56 0.22
CA ASN A 330 6.60 14.05 0.70
C ASN A 330 6.42 15.02 1.87
N GLU A 331 5.42 15.89 1.81
CA GLU A 331 5.08 16.82 2.90
C GLU A 331 4.55 16.10 4.13
N ILE A 332 3.64 15.12 3.97
CA ILE A 332 3.16 14.30 5.10
C ILE A 332 4.33 13.52 5.71
N GLN A 333 5.17 12.89 4.88
CA GLN A 333 6.33 12.13 5.33
C GLN A 333 7.36 13.01 6.04
N GLN A 334 7.66 14.21 5.51
CA GLN A 334 8.50 15.20 6.17
C GLN A 334 7.88 15.69 7.48
N SER A 335 6.57 15.92 7.51
CA SER A 335 5.85 16.33 8.72
C SER A 335 5.89 15.27 9.81
N LEU A 336 5.84 13.99 9.44
CA LEU A 336 5.91 12.85 10.36
C LEU A 336 7.35 12.58 10.85
N THR A 337 8.37 12.76 9.99
CA THR A 337 9.79 12.49 10.31
C THR A 337 10.52 13.65 10.98
N SER A 338 10.10 14.90 10.74
CA SER A 338 10.79 16.09 11.26
C SER A 338 10.66 16.28 12.77
N GLY A 339 9.84 15.47 13.47
CA GLY A 339 9.83 15.40 14.93
C GLY A 339 9.65 16.76 15.60
N SER A 340 8.89 17.67 14.99
CA SER A 340 8.60 18.99 15.55
C SER A 340 8.09 18.86 16.99
N LEU A 341 8.65 19.66 17.90
CA LEU A 341 8.25 19.77 19.32
C LEU A 341 6.76 20.14 19.50
N PHE A 342 6.08 20.55 18.43
CA PHE A 342 4.64 20.59 18.32
C PHE A 342 4.20 19.38 17.50
N GLU A 343 3.37 18.51 18.09
CA GLU A 343 2.67 17.44 17.37
C GLU A 343 2.00 18.03 16.13
N THR A 344 2.59 17.81 14.95
CA THR A 344 1.88 18.01 13.70
C THR A 344 0.78 16.94 13.67
N HIS A 345 -0.43 17.32 14.09
CA HIS A 345 -1.58 16.44 14.08
C HIS A 345 -1.94 16.11 12.63
N VAL A 346 -1.36 15.02 12.10
CA VAL A 346 -1.78 14.47 10.81
C VAL A 346 -3.23 14.02 10.94
N SER A 347 -4.10 14.58 10.10
CA SER A 347 -5.53 14.34 10.13
C SER A 347 -5.86 12.90 9.69
N PRO A 348 -7.01 12.32 10.09
CA PRO A 348 -7.43 11.00 9.61
C PRO A 348 -7.47 10.90 8.08
N ALA A 349 -7.81 12.01 7.43
CA ALA A 349 -7.74 12.19 5.99
C ALA A 349 -6.30 11.96 5.49
N GLN A 350 -5.34 12.73 5.98
CA GLN A 350 -3.94 12.64 5.55
C GLN A 350 -3.34 11.24 5.78
N TRP A 351 -3.71 10.56 6.87
CA TRP A 351 -3.34 9.15 7.07
C TRP A 351 -3.93 8.21 6.02
N SER A 352 -5.21 8.39 5.69
CA SER A 352 -5.89 7.61 4.65
C SER A 352 -5.22 7.80 3.28
N ALA A 353 -4.78 9.03 2.99
CA ALA A 353 -4.02 9.36 1.79
C ALA A 353 -2.68 8.61 1.72
N LEU A 354 -1.94 8.67 2.83
CA LEU A 354 -0.63 8.04 2.92
C LEU A 354 -0.78 6.52 2.72
N VAL A 355 -1.72 5.90 3.41
CA VAL A 355 -2.05 4.48 3.24
C VAL A 355 -2.40 4.17 1.79
N PHE A 356 -3.29 4.96 1.18
CA PHE A 356 -3.69 4.76 -0.21
C PHE A 356 -2.48 4.80 -1.15
N ILE A 357 -1.68 5.86 -1.10
CA ILE A 357 -0.57 6.05 -2.04
C ILE A 357 0.50 4.96 -1.87
N LEU A 358 0.78 4.54 -0.64
CA LEU A 358 1.69 3.42 -0.39
C LEU A 358 1.12 2.11 -0.94
N LEU A 359 -0.18 1.87 -0.80
CA LEU A 359 -0.85 0.68 -1.32
C LEU A 359 -1.05 0.71 -2.84
N THR A 360 -1.07 1.86 -3.50
CA THR A 360 -1.27 1.96 -4.96
C THR A 360 0.00 2.27 -5.74
N SER A 361 1.15 2.39 -5.09
CA SER A 361 2.44 2.52 -5.76
C SER A 361 2.68 1.33 -6.71
N GLU A 362 3.30 1.61 -7.87
CA GLU A 362 3.69 0.58 -8.86
C GLU A 362 4.89 -0.26 -8.40
N GLU A 363 5.63 0.22 -7.40
CA GLU A 363 6.69 -0.56 -6.75
C GLU A 363 6.05 -1.62 -5.84
N GLU A 364 6.48 -2.87 -5.94
CA GLU A 364 6.08 -3.88 -4.95
C GLU A 364 6.44 -3.36 -3.55
N LEU A 365 5.49 -3.40 -2.60
CA LEU A 365 5.74 -3.10 -1.19
C LEU A 365 6.58 -4.23 -0.57
N ASP A 366 7.78 -4.45 -1.10
CA ASP A 366 8.68 -5.48 -0.63
C ASP A 366 9.14 -5.19 0.80
N MET A 367 9.43 -3.91 1.08
CA MET A 367 9.90 -3.45 2.39
C MET A 367 9.18 -2.20 2.84
N PHE A 368 8.54 -2.29 4.00
CA PHE A 368 7.95 -1.17 4.71
C PHE A 368 8.77 -0.88 5.97
N ASP A 369 9.13 0.38 6.19
CA ASP A 369 9.90 0.83 7.36
C ASP A 369 9.12 1.92 8.08
N LEU A 370 8.67 1.62 9.30
CA LEU A 370 7.83 2.52 10.09
C LEU A 370 8.59 3.80 10.50
N LYS A 371 9.92 3.74 10.65
CA LYS A 371 10.75 4.90 11.02
C LYS A 371 10.77 5.97 9.94
N LYS A 372 10.51 5.61 8.68
CA LYS A 372 10.41 6.57 7.57
C LYS A 372 9.15 7.44 7.63
N TYR A 373 8.22 7.09 8.51
CA TYR A 373 6.97 7.81 8.72
C TYR A 373 6.92 8.26 10.18
N GLN A 374 6.33 7.44 11.06
CA GLN A 374 6.19 7.75 12.46
C GLN A 374 6.49 6.52 13.31
N ALA A 375 7.64 6.53 13.97
CA ALA A 375 8.09 5.52 14.92
C ALA A 375 7.27 5.60 16.23
N SER A 376 6.00 5.18 16.17
CA SER A 376 5.08 5.17 17.32
C SER A 376 3.97 4.13 17.16
N GLU A 377 3.30 3.80 18.27
CA GLU A 377 2.11 2.93 18.27
C GLU A 377 0.99 3.49 17.39
N LYS A 378 0.78 4.81 17.42
CA LYS A 378 -0.22 5.47 16.58
C LYS A 378 0.13 5.30 15.10
N GLY A 379 1.38 5.53 14.72
CA GLY A 379 1.85 5.32 13.34
C GLY A 379 1.63 3.89 12.87
N LEU A 380 1.95 2.91 13.73
CA LEU A 380 1.70 1.49 13.45
C LEU A 380 0.22 1.22 13.20
N LEU A 381 -0.67 1.69 14.08
CA LEU A 381 -2.11 1.45 13.95
C LEU A 381 -2.68 2.07 12.66
N MET A 382 -2.27 3.29 12.32
CA MET A 382 -2.73 3.97 11.10
C MET A 382 -2.17 3.31 9.83
N LEU A 383 -1.01 2.66 9.90
CA LEU A 383 -0.33 2.02 8.75
C LEU A 383 -0.46 0.49 8.72
N LEU A 384 -1.30 -0.12 9.57
CA LEU A 384 -1.58 -1.57 9.54
C LEU A 384 -1.93 -2.11 8.15
N PRO A 385 -2.73 -1.42 7.31
CA PRO A 385 -3.03 -1.90 5.96
C PRO A 385 -1.76 -2.03 5.10
N VAL A 386 -0.79 -1.14 5.28
CA VAL A 386 0.49 -1.16 4.56
C VAL A 386 1.37 -2.29 5.07
N ILE A 387 1.45 -2.48 6.39
CA ILE A 387 2.16 -3.61 7.02
C ILE A 387 1.62 -4.95 6.48
N LYS A 388 0.29 -5.11 6.48
CA LYS A 388 -0.40 -6.31 5.97
C LYS A 388 -0.09 -6.59 4.50
N ALA A 389 0.00 -5.54 3.68
CA ALA A 389 0.29 -5.67 2.26
C ALA A 389 1.78 -5.87 1.95
N SER A 390 2.67 -5.54 2.88
CA SER A 390 4.13 -5.62 2.68
C SER A 390 4.66 -7.04 2.84
N LYS A 391 5.76 -7.38 2.15
CA LYS A 391 6.46 -8.66 2.39
C LYS A 391 7.36 -8.59 3.61
N ARG A 392 8.02 -7.44 3.84
CA ARG A 392 8.95 -7.23 4.96
C ARG A 392 8.57 -5.94 5.69
N SER A 393 8.38 -6.02 7.00
CA SER A 393 8.09 -4.85 7.85
C SER A 393 9.18 -4.65 8.90
N LEU A 394 9.83 -3.48 8.84
CA LEU A 394 10.82 -3.01 9.81
C LEU A 394 10.13 -2.11 10.82
N LEU A 395 9.86 -2.65 12.00
CA LEU A 395 9.20 -1.99 13.12
C LEU A 395 10.14 -1.87 14.33
N ASN A 396 11.44 -2.15 14.15
CA ASN A 396 12.41 -2.17 15.22
C ASN A 396 12.61 -0.78 15.82
N GLY A 397 12.76 -0.64 17.14
CA GLY A 397 13.04 0.65 17.79
C GLY A 397 12.02 1.74 17.47
N CYS A 398 10.73 1.39 17.44
CA CYS A 398 9.62 2.28 17.12
C CYS A 398 8.77 2.64 18.34
N HIS A 399 9.30 2.45 19.55
CA HIS A 399 8.59 2.70 20.82
C HIS A 399 7.26 1.94 20.92
N LEU A 400 7.23 0.71 20.42
CA LEU A 400 6.05 -0.15 20.47
C LEU A 400 5.99 -0.90 21.81
N SER A 401 4.78 -1.08 22.34
CA SER A 401 4.52 -1.91 23.53
C SER A 401 3.67 -3.14 23.20
N GLU A 402 3.34 -3.92 24.23
CA GLU A 402 2.41 -5.05 24.17
C GLU A 402 1.06 -4.72 23.49
N ARG A 403 0.60 -3.46 23.55
CA ARG A 403 -0.70 -3.03 23.00
C ARG A 403 -0.78 -3.18 21.48
N CYS A 404 0.32 -2.98 20.78
CA CYS A 404 0.38 -3.13 19.33
C CYS A 404 0.37 -4.60 18.89
N CYS A 405 0.70 -5.54 19.79
CA CYS A 405 0.84 -6.95 19.45
C CYS A 405 -0.50 -7.60 19.09
N GLU A 406 -1.62 -7.14 19.64
CA GLU A 406 -2.95 -7.63 19.23
C GLU A 406 -3.29 -7.23 17.80
N ALA A 407 -3.00 -5.97 17.43
CA ALA A 407 -3.20 -5.49 16.07
C ALA A 407 -2.30 -6.22 15.05
N LEU A 408 -1.05 -6.48 15.41
CA LEU A 408 -0.13 -7.27 14.60
C LEU A 408 -0.56 -8.74 14.51
N ALA A 409 -1.08 -9.32 15.59
CA ALA A 409 -1.63 -10.68 15.57
C ALA A 409 -2.82 -10.79 14.60
N SER A 410 -3.69 -9.78 14.55
CA SER A 410 -4.77 -9.68 13.57
C SER A 410 -4.22 -9.68 12.13
N VAL A 411 -3.16 -8.91 11.86
CA VAL A 411 -2.47 -8.92 10.55
C VAL A 411 -1.92 -10.31 10.23
N LEU A 412 -1.19 -10.94 11.16
CA LEU A 412 -0.59 -12.27 10.98
C LEU A 412 -1.64 -13.37 10.75
N SER A 413 -2.81 -13.24 11.37
CA SER A 413 -3.90 -14.21 11.24
C SER A 413 -4.74 -14.04 9.97
N SER A 414 -4.50 -12.99 9.18
CA SER A 414 -5.31 -12.65 8.02
C SER A 414 -4.90 -13.40 6.76
N ASN A 415 -5.85 -14.02 6.08
CA ASN A 415 -5.66 -14.73 4.81
C ASN A 415 -5.13 -13.87 3.64
N SER A 416 -5.18 -12.55 3.79
CA SER A 416 -4.74 -11.56 2.79
C SER A 416 -3.46 -10.84 3.22
N SER A 417 -2.76 -11.36 4.23
CA SER A 417 -1.43 -10.88 4.61
C SER A 417 -0.38 -11.39 3.65
N SER A 418 0.46 -10.48 3.15
CA SER A 418 1.64 -10.80 2.34
C SER A 418 2.91 -10.92 3.17
N LEU A 419 2.82 -10.70 4.49
CA LEU A 419 3.98 -10.57 5.37
C LEU A 419 4.75 -11.90 5.47
N ARG A 420 6.06 -11.80 5.25
CA ARG A 420 7.05 -12.88 5.29
C ARG A 420 8.12 -12.60 6.33
N GLU A 421 8.53 -11.34 6.50
CA GLU A 421 9.49 -10.93 7.53
C GLU A 421 8.95 -9.80 8.40
N LEU A 422 9.08 -9.96 9.72
CA LEU A 422 8.68 -8.97 10.71
C LEU A 422 9.82 -8.72 11.69
N ASP A 423 10.35 -7.50 11.70
CA ASP A 423 11.36 -7.08 12.66
C ASP A 423 10.74 -6.15 13.70
N LEU A 424 10.65 -6.64 14.93
CA LEU A 424 10.11 -5.96 16.10
C LEU A 424 11.18 -5.63 17.15
N SER A 425 12.45 -5.81 16.80
CA SER A 425 13.58 -5.69 17.73
C SER A 425 13.62 -4.33 18.43
N THR A 426 14.23 -4.26 19.61
CA THR A 426 14.44 -3.03 20.40
C THR A 426 13.15 -2.25 20.70
N ASN A 427 12.05 -2.95 20.97
CA ASN A 427 10.77 -2.40 21.45
C ASN A 427 10.38 -3.02 22.81
N ASP A 428 9.59 -2.35 23.64
CA ASP A 428 9.21 -2.86 24.97
C ASP A 428 7.95 -3.73 24.93
N LEU A 429 8.04 -4.88 24.25
CA LEU A 429 6.88 -5.76 24.03
C LEU A 429 6.52 -6.60 25.26
N GLN A 430 7.51 -6.94 26.09
CA GLN A 430 7.35 -7.80 27.26
C GLN A 430 6.77 -9.19 26.91
N ASP A 431 6.65 -10.07 27.91
CA ASP A 431 6.16 -11.45 27.69
C ASP A 431 4.70 -11.49 27.21
N SER A 432 3.89 -10.54 27.67
CA SER A 432 2.48 -10.32 27.29
C SER A 432 2.34 -10.01 25.80
N GLY A 433 3.20 -9.16 25.23
CA GLY A 433 3.19 -8.87 23.80
C GLY A 433 3.47 -10.12 22.96
N VAL A 434 4.46 -10.93 23.34
CA VAL A 434 4.77 -12.20 22.65
C VAL A 434 3.61 -13.20 22.77
N LYS A 435 2.94 -13.24 23.93
CA LYS A 435 1.75 -14.07 24.12
C LYS A 435 0.61 -13.66 23.16
N LEU A 436 0.40 -12.37 22.95
CA LEU A 436 -0.58 -11.85 21.99
C LEU A 436 -0.19 -12.19 20.55
N LEU A 437 1.08 -11.96 20.16
CA LEU A 437 1.58 -12.30 18.83
C LEU A 437 1.45 -13.79 18.52
N SER A 438 1.64 -14.65 19.54
CA SER A 438 1.55 -16.10 19.39
C SER A 438 0.18 -16.57 18.91
N ALA A 439 -0.90 -15.86 19.26
CA ALA A 439 -2.24 -16.16 18.74
C ALA A 439 -2.33 -15.96 17.22
N GLY A 440 -1.68 -14.92 16.69
CA GLY A 440 -1.58 -14.66 15.25
C GLY A 440 -0.66 -15.64 14.54
N LEU A 441 0.50 -15.93 15.13
CA LEU A 441 1.49 -16.86 14.59
C LEU A 441 0.97 -18.31 14.51
N GLY A 442 0.12 -18.72 15.46
CA GLY A 442 -0.50 -20.04 15.47
C GLY A 442 -1.62 -20.21 14.43
N SER A 443 -2.05 -19.15 13.76
CA SER A 443 -3.12 -19.22 12.75
C SER A 443 -2.69 -20.05 11.53
N PRO A 444 -3.57 -20.89 10.94
CA PRO A 444 -3.30 -21.57 9.67
C PRO A 444 -3.15 -20.62 8.47
N HIS A 445 -3.53 -19.35 8.64
CA HIS A 445 -3.34 -18.31 7.64
C HIS A 445 -2.04 -17.54 7.82
N CYS A 446 -1.26 -17.82 8.87
CA CYS A 446 0.01 -17.15 9.10
C CYS A 446 1.07 -17.71 8.15
N THR A 447 1.63 -16.79 7.36
CA THR A 447 2.67 -17.10 6.37
C THR A 447 4.01 -16.45 6.71
N LEU A 448 4.20 -16.03 7.97
CA LEU A 448 5.43 -15.36 8.41
C LEU A 448 6.57 -16.39 8.50
N GLU A 449 7.70 -16.07 7.86
CA GLU A 449 8.89 -16.93 7.78
C GLU A 449 9.99 -16.43 8.71
N THR A 450 10.13 -15.11 8.88
CA THR A 450 11.16 -14.52 9.74
C THR A 450 10.54 -13.61 10.79
N LEU A 451 10.87 -13.85 12.07
CA LEU A 451 10.48 -13.02 13.19
C LEU A 451 11.72 -12.61 14.01
N ARG A 452 11.93 -11.29 14.17
CA ARG A 452 12.99 -10.75 15.02
C ARG A 452 12.40 -10.01 16.21
N LEU A 453 12.81 -10.42 17.40
CA LEU A 453 12.40 -9.93 18.72
C LEU A 453 13.64 -9.62 19.59
N ASN A 454 14.75 -9.22 18.96
CA ASN A 454 15.99 -8.92 19.68
C ASN A 454 15.76 -7.76 20.66
N GLY A 455 16.15 -7.93 21.92
CA GLY A 455 16.10 -6.86 22.91
C GLY A 455 14.69 -6.30 23.15
N CYS A 456 13.70 -7.19 23.30
CA CYS A 456 12.29 -6.84 23.51
C CYS A 456 11.80 -6.91 24.97
N HIS A 457 12.73 -6.91 25.93
CA HIS A 457 12.48 -7.11 27.36
C HIS A 457 11.74 -8.42 27.68
N LEU A 458 12.13 -9.52 27.00
CA LEU A 458 11.53 -10.83 27.21
C LEU A 458 12.23 -11.63 28.32
N SER A 459 11.45 -12.43 29.05
CA SER A 459 11.91 -13.37 30.09
C SER A 459 11.62 -14.82 29.69
N GLU A 460 11.90 -15.78 30.58
CA GLU A 460 11.57 -17.19 30.39
C GLU A 460 10.08 -17.45 30.11
N ARG A 461 9.18 -16.55 30.53
CA ARG A 461 7.73 -16.73 30.41
C ARG A 461 7.21 -16.65 28.97
N CYS A 462 7.87 -15.89 28.10
CA CYS A 462 7.48 -15.81 26.69
C CYS A 462 7.74 -17.13 25.94
N CYS A 463 8.70 -17.93 26.43
CA CYS A 463 9.18 -19.13 25.77
C CYS A 463 8.11 -20.23 25.66
N GLU A 464 7.17 -20.30 26.60
CA GLU A 464 6.04 -21.23 26.53
C GLU A 464 5.15 -20.92 25.32
N ALA A 465 4.84 -19.64 25.09
CA ALA A 465 3.99 -19.21 23.98
C ALA A 465 4.68 -19.47 22.63
N LEU A 466 5.97 -19.16 22.52
CA LEU A 466 6.77 -19.45 21.32
C LEU A 466 6.93 -20.95 21.08
N ALA A 467 7.16 -21.75 22.12
CA ALA A 467 7.25 -23.21 21.99
C ALA A 467 5.94 -23.83 21.48
N SER A 468 4.79 -23.31 21.94
CA SER A 468 3.47 -23.71 21.44
C SER A 468 3.31 -23.42 19.94
N VAL A 469 3.73 -22.22 19.49
CA VAL A 469 3.73 -21.85 18.06
C VAL A 469 4.62 -22.79 17.26
N LEU A 470 5.87 -23.01 17.69
CA LEU A 470 6.83 -23.89 16.99
C LEU A 470 6.37 -25.35 16.92
N SER A 471 5.54 -25.78 17.87
CA SER A 471 4.97 -27.12 17.89
C SER A 471 3.76 -27.29 16.98
N SER A 472 3.17 -26.18 16.49
CA SER A 472 1.94 -26.19 15.71
C SER A 472 2.18 -26.59 14.25
N ASN A 473 1.25 -27.38 13.69
CA ASN A 473 1.28 -27.80 12.28
C ASN A 473 1.07 -26.64 11.30
N SER A 474 0.59 -25.49 11.78
CA SER A 474 0.36 -24.27 11.01
C SER A 474 1.58 -23.33 11.01
N CYS A 475 2.64 -23.64 11.74
CA CYS A 475 3.79 -22.75 11.86
C CYS A 475 4.55 -22.66 10.52
N SER A 476 4.74 -21.44 10.03
CA SER A 476 5.52 -21.17 8.81
C SER A 476 6.92 -20.62 9.10
N LEU A 477 7.29 -20.44 10.38
CA LEU A 477 8.55 -19.80 10.76
C LEU A 477 9.77 -20.64 10.36
N LYS A 478 10.75 -19.93 9.79
CA LYS A 478 12.06 -20.41 9.34
C LYS A 478 13.20 -19.75 10.11
N GLU A 479 13.05 -18.49 10.48
CA GLU A 479 14.03 -17.75 11.27
C GLU A 479 13.36 -17.10 12.47
N LEU A 480 13.92 -17.37 13.66
CA LEU A 480 13.54 -16.74 14.91
C LEU A 480 14.77 -16.14 15.57
N ASP A 481 14.74 -14.84 15.78
CA ASP A 481 15.75 -14.13 16.57
C ASP A 481 15.13 -13.59 17.86
N VAL A 482 15.56 -14.12 19.00
CA VAL A 482 15.15 -13.68 20.34
C VAL A 482 16.35 -13.21 21.17
N SER A 483 17.45 -12.87 20.49
CA SER A 483 18.71 -12.47 21.13
C SER A 483 18.57 -11.22 22.01
N SER A 484 19.56 -11.00 22.89
CA SER A 484 19.60 -9.90 23.85
C SER A 484 18.44 -9.82 24.85
N ASN A 485 17.62 -10.88 24.99
CA ASN A 485 16.59 -11.00 26.06
C ASN A 485 17.10 -11.80 27.26
N ASP A 486 16.35 -11.91 28.35
CA ASP A 486 16.79 -12.57 29.59
C ASP A 486 16.08 -13.93 29.79
N LEU A 487 16.14 -14.79 28.77
CA LEU A 487 15.38 -16.06 28.71
C LEU A 487 15.89 -17.13 29.68
N GLN A 488 17.20 -17.14 29.97
CA GLN A 488 17.86 -18.10 30.87
C GLN A 488 17.70 -19.57 30.43
N ASP A 489 18.26 -20.50 31.20
CA ASP A 489 18.16 -21.94 30.90
C ASP A 489 16.72 -22.47 30.98
N SER A 490 15.91 -21.92 31.87
CA SER A 490 14.49 -22.29 32.02
C SER A 490 13.66 -21.96 30.79
N GLY A 491 13.84 -20.78 30.20
CA GLY A 491 13.19 -20.38 28.95
C GLY A 491 13.68 -21.21 27.77
N VAL A 492 15.00 -21.43 27.67
CA VAL A 492 15.59 -22.28 26.61
C VAL A 492 15.07 -23.71 26.70
N LYS A 493 14.86 -24.25 27.91
CA LYS A 493 14.25 -25.58 28.10
C LYS A 493 12.83 -25.64 27.56
N LEU A 494 12.01 -24.59 27.76
CA LEU A 494 10.67 -24.50 27.19
C LEU A 494 10.72 -24.42 25.65
N LEU A 495 11.58 -23.55 25.08
CA LEU A 495 11.78 -23.47 23.64
C LEU A 495 12.24 -24.81 23.04
N SER A 496 13.13 -25.52 23.74
CA SER A 496 13.65 -26.83 23.33
C SER A 496 12.54 -27.87 23.19
N ALA A 497 11.51 -27.82 24.04
CA ALA A 497 10.34 -28.71 23.89
C ALA A 497 9.60 -28.46 22.56
N GLY A 498 9.48 -27.19 22.14
CA GLY A 498 8.89 -26.85 20.84
C GLY A 498 9.77 -27.24 19.65
N LEU A 499 11.09 -27.04 19.75
CA LEU A 499 12.06 -27.46 18.73
C LEU A 499 12.09 -28.98 18.51
N GLY A 500 11.83 -29.77 19.56
CA GLY A 500 11.76 -31.23 19.47
C GLY A 500 10.49 -31.77 18.78
N SER A 501 9.51 -30.89 18.49
CA SER A 501 8.29 -31.28 17.78
C SER A 501 8.59 -31.69 16.33
N PRO A 502 7.99 -32.77 15.80
CA PRO A 502 8.12 -33.15 14.40
C PRO A 502 7.52 -32.11 13.43
N HIS A 503 6.75 -31.16 13.95
CA HIS A 503 6.13 -30.09 13.17
C HIS A 503 6.98 -28.81 13.11
N CYS A 504 8.09 -28.75 13.85
CA CYS A 504 8.94 -27.57 13.86
C CYS A 504 9.75 -27.49 12.55
N THR A 505 9.53 -26.42 11.77
CA THR A 505 10.22 -26.18 10.49
C THR A 505 11.35 -25.17 10.57
N LEU A 506 11.74 -24.75 11.78
CA LEU A 506 12.68 -23.68 12.02
C LEU A 506 14.09 -24.06 11.54
N GLU A 507 14.73 -23.16 10.80
CA GLU A 507 16.04 -23.37 10.19
C GLU A 507 17.11 -22.50 10.85
N THR A 508 16.75 -21.33 11.35
CA THR A 508 17.66 -20.41 12.05
C THR A 508 17.08 -20.01 13.40
N LEU A 509 17.88 -20.19 14.46
CA LEU A 509 17.56 -19.74 15.81
C LEU A 509 18.73 -18.91 16.37
N SER A 510 18.45 -17.68 16.77
CA SER A 510 19.39 -16.82 17.49
C SER A 510 18.95 -16.64 18.94
N LEU A 511 19.81 -17.12 19.84
CA LEU A 511 19.71 -17.02 21.30
C LEU A 511 20.91 -16.24 21.86
N SER A 512 21.53 -15.40 21.04
CA SER A 512 22.71 -14.63 21.42
C SER A 512 22.42 -13.73 22.63
N GLY A 513 23.25 -13.75 23.67
CA GLY A 513 23.08 -12.89 24.85
C GLY A 513 21.80 -13.13 25.67
N CYS A 514 21.31 -14.37 25.70
CA CYS A 514 20.09 -14.83 26.38
C CYS A 514 20.29 -15.37 27.81
N LEU A 515 21.48 -15.19 28.41
CA LEU A 515 21.86 -15.72 29.73
C LEU A 515 21.87 -17.26 29.79
N VAL A 516 22.24 -17.91 28.69
CA VAL A 516 22.25 -19.38 28.57
C VAL A 516 23.53 -19.97 29.16
N THR A 517 23.39 -21.03 29.94
CA THR A 517 24.51 -21.80 30.50
C THR A 517 24.59 -23.21 29.90
N GLN A 518 25.45 -24.06 30.48
CA GLN A 518 25.55 -25.47 30.11
C GLN A 518 24.22 -26.23 30.22
N GLU A 519 23.31 -25.84 31.13
CA GLU A 519 22.01 -26.51 31.31
C GLU A 519 21.06 -26.25 30.12
N GLY A 520 20.98 -25.00 29.66
CA GLY A 520 20.22 -24.66 28.46
C GLY A 520 20.82 -25.30 27.21
N CYS A 521 22.16 -25.37 27.11
CA CYS A 521 22.84 -26.07 26.03
C CYS A 521 22.49 -27.57 26.00
N ALA A 522 22.40 -28.22 27.15
CA ALA A 522 21.97 -29.61 27.25
C ALA A 522 20.53 -29.83 26.78
N SER A 523 19.63 -28.90 27.11
CA SER A 523 18.25 -28.92 26.63
C SER A 523 18.16 -28.79 25.11
N LEU A 524 18.93 -27.86 24.52
CA LEU A 524 19.00 -27.67 23.07
C LEU A 524 19.58 -28.91 22.37
N ALA A 525 20.68 -29.47 22.88
CA ALA A 525 21.29 -30.67 22.31
C ALA A 525 20.33 -31.87 22.33
N SER A 526 19.54 -32.03 23.40
CA SER A 526 18.50 -33.05 23.49
C SER A 526 17.40 -32.84 22.44
N ALA A 527 16.96 -31.60 22.23
CA ALA A 527 15.93 -31.29 21.23
C ALA A 527 16.44 -31.53 19.80
N LEU A 528 17.67 -31.12 19.49
CA LEU A 528 18.28 -31.33 18.17
C LEU A 528 18.55 -32.81 17.85
N SER A 529 18.72 -33.63 18.88
CA SER A 529 18.86 -35.08 18.75
C SER A 529 17.52 -35.82 18.60
N SER A 530 16.40 -35.10 18.81
CA SER A 530 15.04 -35.62 18.73
C SER A 530 14.43 -35.30 17.37
N ASN A 531 13.98 -36.32 16.62
CA ASN A 531 13.47 -36.18 15.24
C ASN A 531 14.50 -35.60 14.25
N PRO A 532 14.29 -35.66 12.91
CA PRO A 532 15.17 -34.91 12.01
C PRO A 532 14.91 -33.41 12.19
N SER A 533 15.67 -32.76 13.07
CA SER A 533 15.67 -31.31 13.23
C SER A 533 15.91 -30.62 11.88
N HIS A 534 15.15 -29.57 11.60
CA HIS A 534 15.34 -28.72 10.43
C HIS A 534 16.34 -27.59 10.67
N LEU A 535 16.85 -27.47 11.91
CA LEU A 535 17.73 -26.37 12.30
C LEU A 535 19.09 -26.48 11.61
N ARG A 536 19.45 -25.42 10.87
CA ARG A 536 20.70 -25.25 10.13
C ARG A 536 21.65 -24.26 10.79
N LYS A 537 21.12 -23.23 11.44
CA LYS A 537 21.92 -22.21 12.12
C LYS A 537 21.46 -22.01 13.56
N LEU A 538 22.40 -22.13 14.50
CA LEU A 538 22.19 -21.86 15.91
C LEU A 538 23.24 -20.87 16.40
N ASP A 539 22.78 -19.69 16.83
CA ASP A 539 23.64 -18.67 17.43
C ASP A 539 23.41 -18.60 18.94
N LEU A 540 24.45 -18.97 19.70
CA LEU A 540 24.55 -18.90 21.16
C LEU A 540 25.67 -17.94 21.60
N SER A 541 26.15 -17.07 20.71
CA SER A 541 27.17 -16.08 21.03
C SER A 541 26.77 -15.20 22.23
N TYR A 542 27.76 -14.63 22.92
CA TYR A 542 27.56 -13.76 24.07
C TYR A 542 26.77 -14.38 25.25
N ASN A 543 26.67 -15.70 25.32
CA ASN A 543 26.20 -16.47 26.48
C ASN A 543 27.39 -17.02 27.30
N HIS A 544 27.13 -18.01 28.18
CA HIS A 544 28.16 -18.75 28.90
C HIS A 544 27.89 -20.28 28.90
N PRO A 545 27.98 -20.93 27.72
CA PRO A 545 27.72 -22.37 27.58
C PRO A 545 28.62 -23.26 28.46
N GLY A 546 29.75 -22.75 28.95
CA GLY A 546 30.76 -23.52 29.68
C GLY A 546 31.45 -24.56 28.80
N ASP A 547 32.52 -25.17 29.31
CA ASP A 547 33.28 -26.20 28.57
C ASP A 547 32.40 -27.42 28.26
N SER A 548 31.55 -27.82 29.22
CA SER A 548 30.67 -28.98 29.10
C SER A 548 29.55 -28.76 28.06
N GLY A 549 28.90 -27.60 28.07
CA GLY A 549 27.84 -27.27 27.11
C GLY A 549 28.40 -27.07 25.70
N ALA A 550 29.56 -26.41 25.56
CA ALA A 550 30.24 -26.24 24.28
C ALA A 550 30.70 -27.58 23.70
N ALA A 551 31.28 -28.47 24.51
CA ALA A 551 31.66 -29.81 24.09
C ALA A 551 30.44 -30.63 23.67
N LEU A 552 29.32 -30.55 24.39
CA LEU A 552 28.10 -31.27 24.06
C LEU A 552 27.51 -30.86 22.72
N LEU A 553 27.41 -29.55 22.46
CA LEU A 553 26.92 -29.02 21.18
C LEU A 553 27.87 -29.34 20.03
N SER A 554 29.19 -29.30 20.28
CA SER A 554 30.20 -29.66 19.28
C SER A 554 30.17 -31.14 18.92
N ALA A 555 29.99 -32.03 19.91
CA ALA A 555 29.79 -33.46 19.67
C ALA A 555 28.50 -33.74 18.86
N GLY A 556 27.46 -32.93 19.06
CA GLY A 556 26.24 -33.00 18.26
C GLY A 556 26.45 -32.73 16.77
N LEU A 557 27.42 -31.87 16.40
CA LEU A 557 27.77 -31.62 14.99
C LEU A 557 28.35 -32.85 14.28
N GLU A 558 28.90 -33.81 15.04
CA GLU A 558 29.39 -35.09 14.51
C GLU A 558 28.27 -36.13 14.32
N ASP A 559 27.08 -35.90 14.92
CA ASP A 559 25.93 -36.79 14.79
C ASP A 559 25.26 -36.58 13.41
N PRO A 560 25.18 -37.60 12.54
CA PRO A 560 24.56 -37.47 11.21
C PRO A 560 23.06 -37.14 11.24
N ARG A 561 22.42 -37.22 12.41
CA ARG A 561 21.02 -36.81 12.61
C ARG A 561 20.88 -35.29 12.71
N TRP A 562 21.94 -34.57 13.09
CA TRP A 562 21.94 -33.12 13.13
C TRP A 562 22.11 -32.57 11.71
N ARG A 563 21.33 -31.55 11.38
CA ARG A 563 21.41 -30.82 10.08
C ARG A 563 22.03 -29.44 10.21
N LEU A 564 22.73 -29.22 11.33
CA LEU A 564 23.24 -27.92 11.70
C LEU A 564 24.50 -27.59 10.87
N ASP A 565 24.40 -26.58 10.01
CA ASP A 565 25.47 -26.10 9.14
C ASP A 565 26.36 -25.07 9.85
N THR A 566 25.82 -24.33 10.83
CA THR A 566 26.52 -23.25 11.53
C THR A 566 26.15 -23.22 12.99
N LEU A 567 27.16 -23.30 13.87
CA LEU A 567 27.04 -23.16 15.31
C LEU A 567 27.98 -22.05 15.79
N SER A 568 27.42 -21.04 16.48
CA SER A 568 28.21 -19.98 17.10
C SER A 568 28.09 -20.08 18.63
N VAL A 569 29.19 -20.35 19.32
CA VAL A 569 29.23 -20.53 20.80
C VAL A 569 30.22 -19.59 21.49
N GLU A 570 30.67 -18.54 20.78
CA GLU A 570 31.62 -17.56 21.31
C GLU A 570 31.05 -16.87 22.56
N HIS A 571 31.63 -17.17 23.73
CA HIS A 571 31.12 -16.65 24.99
C HIS A 571 31.74 -15.28 25.34
N GLY A 572 30.92 -14.38 25.89
CA GLY A 572 31.40 -13.05 26.30
C GLY A 572 32.00 -13.00 27.72
N GLY A 573 32.27 -14.16 28.33
CA GLY A 573 32.74 -14.30 29.72
C GLY A 573 31.61 -14.33 30.75
N VAL A 574 31.94 -14.65 32.01
CA VAL A 574 30.98 -14.87 33.11
C VAL A 574 30.11 -13.64 33.39
N TRP A 575 30.62 -12.44 33.14
CA TRP A 575 29.89 -11.17 33.30
C TRP A 575 28.62 -11.07 32.44
N ARG A 576 28.53 -11.85 31.35
CA ARG A 576 27.33 -11.95 30.52
C ARG A 576 26.14 -12.63 31.23
N LEU A 577 26.35 -13.31 32.35
CA LEU A 577 25.29 -13.97 33.14
C LEU A 577 24.57 -13.04 34.13
N LYS A 578 24.57 -11.73 33.86
CA LYS A 578 23.83 -10.74 34.67
C LYS A 578 22.60 -10.27 33.91
N PRO A 579 21.43 -10.14 34.53
CA PRO A 579 20.25 -9.64 33.83
C PRO A 579 20.40 -8.16 33.44
N ALA A 580 19.57 -7.70 32.51
CA ALA A 580 19.42 -6.28 32.17
C ALA A 580 20.75 -5.65 31.65
N PRO A 581 20.95 -4.31 31.64
CA PRO A 581 22.17 -3.67 31.12
C PRO A 581 23.48 -4.16 31.76
N GLN A 582 23.41 -4.84 32.91
CA GLN A 582 24.56 -5.33 33.66
C GLN A 582 25.34 -6.42 32.90
N LYS A 583 24.72 -7.14 31.94
CA LYS A 583 25.45 -8.08 31.04
C LYS A 583 26.41 -7.39 30.08
N TYR A 584 26.23 -6.10 29.81
CA TYR A 584 27.12 -5.32 28.94
C TYR A 584 28.22 -4.60 29.73
N ALA A 585 28.14 -4.61 31.06
CA ALA A 585 29.19 -4.06 31.90
C ALA A 585 30.42 -4.98 31.86
N CYS A 586 31.53 -4.45 31.35
CA CYS A 586 32.84 -5.09 31.41
C CYS A 586 33.81 -4.20 32.18
N ASP A 587 34.76 -4.84 32.87
CA ASP A 587 35.88 -4.13 33.47
C ASP A 587 36.81 -3.66 32.34
N LEU A 588 36.80 -2.36 32.06
CA LEU A 588 37.70 -1.75 31.07
C LEU A 588 39.06 -1.49 31.71
N THR A 589 40.13 -2.02 31.11
CA THR A 589 41.51 -1.65 31.43
C THR A 589 42.01 -0.65 30.39
N LEU A 590 42.59 0.47 30.83
CA LEU A 590 43.13 1.46 29.91
C LEU A 590 44.45 0.96 29.32
N ASP A 591 44.64 1.02 28.00
CA ASP A 591 45.91 0.65 27.39
C ASP A 591 46.99 1.68 27.77
N PRO A 592 48.07 1.27 28.47
CA PRO A 592 49.13 2.18 28.89
C PRO A 592 49.84 2.87 27.73
N ASN A 593 49.82 2.30 26.51
CA ASN A 593 50.45 2.89 25.33
C ASN A 593 49.65 4.05 24.72
N THR A 594 48.34 4.09 24.96
CA THR A 594 47.44 5.15 24.46
C THR A 594 47.04 6.13 25.56
N ALA A 595 47.37 5.83 26.83
CA ALA A 595 47.13 6.70 27.96
C ALA A 595 47.87 8.05 27.83
N HIS A 596 47.16 9.15 28.07
CA HIS A 596 47.76 10.49 28.06
C HIS A 596 48.86 10.59 29.12
N ARG A 597 50.03 11.17 28.79
CA ARG A 597 51.25 11.26 29.65
C ARG A 597 51.10 11.93 31.03
N ARG A 598 49.91 12.45 31.35
CA ARG A 598 49.55 13.07 32.64
C ARG A 598 48.62 12.19 33.47
N LEU A 599 48.35 10.97 33.02
CA LEU A 599 47.54 9.98 33.70
C LEU A 599 48.46 8.86 34.18
N SER A 600 48.38 8.51 35.45
CA SER A 600 49.03 7.35 36.04
C SER A 600 47.99 6.25 36.23
N LEU A 601 48.32 5.06 35.73
CA LEU A 601 47.48 3.88 35.83
C LEU A 601 47.90 3.05 37.04
N SER A 602 46.91 2.54 37.78
CA SER A 602 47.09 1.70 38.98
C SER A 602 46.01 0.62 39.03
N GLU A 603 46.13 -0.34 39.95
CA GLU A 603 45.21 -1.48 40.07
C GLU A 603 45.04 -2.21 38.73
N ASP A 604 46.16 -2.70 38.16
CA ASP A 604 46.21 -3.41 36.88
C ASP A 604 45.55 -2.64 35.72
N ASN A 605 45.87 -1.34 35.63
CA ASN A 605 45.34 -0.39 34.63
C ASN A 605 43.84 -0.11 34.69
N ARG A 606 43.17 -0.44 35.80
CA ARG A 606 41.74 -0.17 36.00
C ARG A 606 41.46 1.19 36.66
N LYS A 607 42.46 1.79 37.30
CA LYS A 607 42.32 3.06 38.03
C LYS A 607 43.26 4.12 37.49
N VAL A 608 42.70 5.28 37.14
CA VAL A 608 43.43 6.40 36.54
C VAL A 608 43.53 7.55 37.54
N THR A 609 44.74 8.03 37.80
CA THR A 609 44.99 9.25 38.59
C THR A 609 45.70 10.30 37.76
N TRP A 610 45.35 11.57 37.93
CA TRP A 610 46.01 12.66 37.21
C TRP A 610 47.24 13.14 37.96
N VAL A 611 48.38 13.27 37.27
CA VAL A 611 49.65 13.67 37.86
C VAL A 611 50.02 15.08 37.42
N GLU A 612 50.03 16.01 38.37
CA GLU A 612 50.40 17.40 38.17
C GLU A 612 51.93 17.55 38.13
N ARG A 613 52.46 18.18 37.08
CA ARG A 613 53.91 18.25 36.86
C ARG A 613 54.52 19.40 37.67
N THR A 614 55.13 19.11 38.81
CA THR A 614 56.11 20.03 39.42
C THR A 614 57.51 19.75 38.88
N SER A 615 58.12 20.80 38.30
CA SER A 615 59.57 21.00 38.05
C SER A 615 60.13 20.77 36.61
N ARG A 616 60.21 21.91 35.89
CA ARG A 616 61.32 22.47 35.07
C ARG A 616 62.25 21.58 34.20
N ILE A 617 62.29 21.98 32.89
CA ILE A 617 63.42 22.01 31.92
C ILE A 617 63.80 20.62 31.32
N ARG A 618 64.06 20.40 30.01
CA ARG A 618 64.55 21.18 28.86
C ARG A 618 63.96 20.58 27.57
N ILE A 619 63.69 21.42 26.57
CA ILE A 619 63.31 21.01 25.21
C ILE A 619 64.61 20.61 24.46
N THR A 620 64.60 19.46 23.80
CA THR A 620 65.38 19.21 22.57
C THR A 620 64.48 18.57 21.53
N GLN A 621 64.54 19.17 20.35
CA GLN A 621 63.74 18.97 19.16
C GLN A 621 64.32 17.83 18.33
N THR A 622 63.50 16.85 17.90
CA THR A 622 63.59 16.24 16.56
C THR A 622 62.38 15.32 16.29
N ASP A 623 61.88 15.49 15.07
CA ASP A 623 61.06 14.61 14.23
C ASP A 623 59.54 14.50 14.46
N LEU A 624 58.86 15.32 13.66
CA LEU A 624 57.51 15.14 13.13
C LEU A 624 57.43 13.91 12.21
N THR A 625 56.36 13.12 12.31
CA THR A 625 55.38 12.91 11.21
C THR A 625 54.18 12.06 11.68
N PRO A 626 53.02 12.12 10.98
CA PRO A 626 51.69 11.90 11.57
C PRO A 626 50.94 10.67 11.02
N CYS A 627 50.09 10.06 11.84
CA CYS A 627 48.89 9.29 11.45
C CYS A 627 48.21 8.78 12.73
N SER A 628 46.90 8.59 12.86
CA SER A 628 45.70 9.11 12.23
C SER A 628 44.55 8.52 13.07
N ARG A 629 43.48 9.31 13.30
CA ARG A 629 42.11 8.89 13.68
C ARG A 629 41.92 8.04 14.96
N CYS A 630 41.31 8.65 15.98
CA CYS A 630 40.21 8.02 16.71
C CYS A 630 39.16 9.08 17.03
N TRP A 631 37.94 8.79 16.58
CA TRP A 631 36.70 9.49 16.91
C TRP A 631 36.36 9.24 18.38
N VAL A 632 35.93 10.30 19.08
CA VAL A 632 35.19 10.18 20.33
C VAL A 632 33.85 10.87 20.08
N GLU A 633 32.82 10.08 19.81
CA GLU A 633 31.45 10.52 20.01
C GLU A 633 30.99 10.15 21.42
N ARG A 634 30.27 11.11 21.97
CA ARG A 634 29.85 11.26 23.36
C ARG A 634 28.71 10.30 23.68
N LEU A 635 28.71 9.79 24.91
CA LEU A 635 27.50 9.33 25.60
C LEU A 635 26.59 10.52 25.92
#